data_AF-A0A367J0D0-F1
#
_entry.id   AF-A0A367J0D0-F1
#
_cell.length_a   1.000
_cell.length_b   1.000
_cell.length_c   1.000
_cell.angle_alpha   90.00
_cell.angle_beta   90.00
_cell.angle_gamma   90.00
#
_symmetry.space_group_name_H-M   'P 1'
#
loop_
_entity.id
_entity.type
_entity.pdbx_description
1 polymer ?
#
loop_
_entity_poly.entity_id
_entity_poly.type
_entity_poly.pdbx_seq_one_letter_code
_entity_poly.pdbx_strand_id
1 'polypeptide(L)'
;KLIRELPTLENLLNVLCSNSSIDKAYLFDTLTKIYIATDSSPVDMQSYEICSDMIDVCIDVECIYGAQGMSPNNLSLSDTPDRHHGLLLDGHQTPVSIDQDQIDPDAQSLERRLIEHQQQQTTSSDAEASSLIKLDNGDVLYMREVNRLLVLICLLRQDNFEKHGLIDYNFQCFKEAVTEVFEFSRKRNTQQQQQQQQQ
;
A
#
# COMPACT_ATOMS: atom_id res chain seq x y z
N LYS A 1 -0.53 -6.44 25.33
CA LYS A 1 0.32 -6.83 24.17
C LYS A 1 -0.60 -7.28 23.06
N LEU A 2 -0.63 -6.55 21.94
CA LEU A 2 -1.68 -6.62 20.90
C LEU A 2 -1.54 -7.84 19.96
N ILE A 3 -0.36 -8.46 19.91
CA ILE A 3 -0.06 -9.64 19.09
C ILE A 3 0.40 -10.78 20.01
N ARG A 4 -0.30 -11.92 19.99
CA ARG A 4 0.02 -13.08 20.84
C ARG A 4 1.24 -13.86 20.35
N GLU A 5 1.51 -13.83 19.05
CA GLU A 5 2.59 -14.58 18.39
C GLU A 5 3.87 -13.74 18.20
N LEU A 6 4.07 -12.71 19.03
CA LEU A 6 5.26 -11.83 18.95
C LEU A 6 6.59 -12.62 18.97
N PRO A 7 6.78 -13.65 19.83
CA PRO A 7 8.03 -14.43 19.82
C PRO A 7 8.28 -15.16 18.50
N THR A 8 7.21 -15.60 17.83
CA THR A 8 7.31 -16.27 16.53
C THR A 8 7.77 -15.30 15.45
N LEU A 9 7.21 -14.08 15.42
CA LEU A 9 7.62 -13.04 14.48
C LEU A 9 9.07 -12.60 14.70
N GLU A 10 9.50 -12.43 15.96
CA GLU A 10 10.88 -12.11 16.31
C GLU A 10 11.84 -13.21 15.83
N ASN A 11 11.50 -14.49 16.01
CA ASN A 11 12.30 -15.60 15.50
C ASN A 11 12.41 -15.59 13.97
N LEU A 12 11.31 -15.32 13.25
CA LEU A 12 11.34 -15.21 11.79
C LEU A 12 12.24 -14.06 11.32
N LEU A 13 12.17 -12.91 11.99
CA LEU A 13 13.04 -11.76 11.71
C LEU A 13 14.51 -12.10 11.97
N ASN A 14 14.83 -12.76 13.08
CA ASN A 14 16.20 -13.19 13.38
C ASN A 14 16.75 -14.16 12.32
N VAL A 15 15.94 -15.11 11.86
CA VAL A 15 16.31 -16.04 10.77
C VAL A 15 16.57 -15.29 9.47
N LEU A 16 15.71 -14.34 9.11
CA LEU A 16 15.89 -13.50 7.93
C LEU A 16 17.19 -12.69 8.03
N CYS A 17 17.42 -12.00 9.14
CA CYS A 17 18.62 -11.17 9.32
C CYS A 17 19.91 -11.99 9.24
N SER A 18 19.94 -13.16 9.90
CA SER A 18 21.11 -14.04 9.90
C SER A 18 21.44 -14.61 8.51
N ASN A 19 20.44 -14.87 7.67
CA ASN A 19 20.65 -15.47 6.34
C ASN A 19 20.82 -14.44 5.22
N SER A 20 20.51 -13.17 5.49
CA SER A 20 20.56 -12.08 4.50
C SER A 20 21.57 -10.98 4.86
N SER A 21 22.33 -11.14 5.95
CA SER A 21 23.31 -10.14 6.43
C SER A 21 22.68 -8.75 6.63
N ILE A 22 21.47 -8.74 7.21
CA ILE A 22 20.76 -7.51 7.57
C ILE A 22 21.17 -7.12 8.98
N ASP A 23 21.54 -5.86 9.17
CA ASP A 23 22.01 -5.33 10.45
C ASP A 23 20.83 -5.05 11.38
N LYS A 24 19.70 -4.58 10.83
CA LYS A 24 18.47 -4.31 11.59
C LYS A 24 17.21 -4.53 10.75
N ALA A 25 16.15 -5.10 11.34
CA ALA A 25 14.86 -5.27 10.67
C ALA A 25 13.68 -4.86 11.55
N TYR A 26 12.73 -4.16 10.93
CA TYR A 26 11.50 -3.69 11.56
C TYR A 26 10.29 -4.11 10.72
N LEU A 27 9.28 -4.67 11.38
CA LEU A 27 7.98 -4.91 10.77
C LEU A 27 7.03 -3.79 11.20
N PHE A 28 6.83 -2.81 10.33
CA PHE A 28 6.05 -1.59 10.58
C PHE A 28 4.59 -1.74 10.19
N ASP A 29 3.70 -1.16 11.00
CA ASP A 29 2.37 -0.72 10.56
C ASP A 29 2.49 0.62 9.83
N THR A 30 2.10 0.64 8.55
CA THR A 30 2.32 1.80 7.67
C THR A 30 1.51 3.04 8.05
N LEU A 31 0.36 2.85 8.72
CA LEU A 31 -0.55 3.92 9.10
C LEU A 31 -0.14 4.59 10.40
N THR A 32 0.22 3.78 11.40
CA THR A 32 0.54 4.27 12.75
C THR A 32 2.04 4.53 12.95
N LYS A 33 2.88 4.08 12.01
CA LYS A 33 4.35 4.07 12.11
C LYS A 33 4.89 3.25 13.28
N ILE A 34 4.04 2.48 13.96
CA ILE A 34 4.46 1.61 15.05
C ILE A 34 5.05 0.33 14.46
N TYR A 35 6.27 -0.03 14.85
CA TYR A 35 6.77 -1.37 14.56
C TYR A 35 6.10 -2.39 15.49
N ILE A 36 5.53 -3.43 14.90
CA ILE A 36 4.81 -4.48 15.62
C ILE A 36 5.75 -5.60 16.11
N ALA A 37 6.88 -5.78 15.43
CA ALA A 37 7.94 -6.72 15.74
C ALA A 37 9.27 -6.18 15.19
N THR A 38 10.37 -6.59 15.80
CA THR A 38 11.73 -6.28 15.36
C THR A 38 12.63 -7.46 15.71
N ASP A 39 13.78 -7.56 15.04
CA ASP A 39 14.79 -8.56 15.36
C ASP A 39 15.49 -8.25 16.71
N SER A 40 16.33 -9.18 17.17
CA SER A 40 16.99 -9.14 18.48
C SER A 40 18.07 -8.06 18.64
N SER A 41 18.53 -7.43 17.55
CA SER A 41 19.49 -6.34 17.63
C SER A 41 18.89 -5.12 18.35
N PRO A 42 19.71 -4.31 19.05
CA PRO A 42 19.22 -3.16 19.79
C PRO A 42 18.51 -2.15 18.88
N VAL A 43 17.38 -1.63 19.35
CA VAL A 43 16.64 -0.58 18.65
C VAL A 43 17.29 0.76 18.97
N ASP A 44 17.66 1.49 17.92
CA ASP A 44 18.13 2.86 17.99
C ASP A 44 17.04 3.83 17.50
N MET A 45 16.92 4.97 18.17
CA MET A 45 15.85 5.93 17.89
C MET A 45 16.03 6.62 16.53
N GLN A 46 17.28 6.91 16.12
CA GLN A 46 17.55 7.54 14.84
C GLN A 46 17.20 6.60 13.68
N SER A 47 17.50 5.31 13.84
CA SER A 47 17.12 4.27 12.89
C SER A 47 15.59 4.15 12.74
N TYR A 48 14.85 4.33 13.83
CA TYR A 48 13.38 4.37 13.77
C TYR A 48 12.87 5.60 13.03
N GLU A 49 13.41 6.79 13.33
CA GLU A 49 13.01 8.05 12.69
C GLU A 49 13.20 7.99 11.16
N ILE A 50 14.38 7.58 10.70
CA ILE A 50 14.66 7.48 9.26
C ILE A 50 13.78 6.44 8.55
N CYS A 51 13.42 5.34 9.23
CA CYS A 51 12.48 4.36 8.70
C CYS A 51 11.07 4.94 8.58
N SER A 52 10.63 5.74 9.57
CA SER A 52 9.33 6.43 9.52
C SER A 52 9.27 7.38 8.33
N ASP A 53 10.30 8.22 8.16
CA ASP A 53 10.42 9.16 7.05
C ASP A 53 10.41 8.43 5.71
N MET A 54 11.09 7.27 5.62
CA MET A 54 11.08 6.44 4.41
C MET A 54 9.66 5.96 4.05
N ILE A 55 8.83 5.57 5.03
CA ILE A 55 7.44 5.15 4.76
C ILE A 55 6.67 6.31 4.17
N ASP A 56 6.76 7.51 4.75
CA ASP A 56 6.04 8.69 4.24
C ASP A 56 6.45 9.02 2.80
N VAL A 57 7.76 9.06 2.52
CA VAL A 57 8.27 9.27 1.16
C VAL A 57 7.72 8.24 0.18
N CYS A 58 7.70 6.96 0.55
CA CYS A 58 7.22 5.91 -0.34
C CYS A 58 5.72 6.03 -0.59
N ILE A 59 4.93 6.32 0.44
CA ILE A 59 3.47 6.52 0.30
C ILE A 59 3.17 7.76 -0.54
N ASP A 60 3.88 8.87 -0.34
CA ASP A 60 3.69 10.09 -1.13
C ASP A 60 4.01 9.85 -2.61
N VAL A 61 5.09 9.13 -2.91
CA VAL A 61 5.45 8.75 -4.29
C VAL A 61 4.42 7.79 -4.90
N GLU A 62 3.94 6.82 -4.13
CA GLU A 62 2.88 5.90 -4.53
C GLU A 62 1.57 6.64 -4.83
N CYS A 63 1.23 7.67 -4.05
CA CYS A 63 0.04 8.50 -4.28
C CYS A 63 0.10 9.27 -5.62
N ILE A 64 1.29 9.68 -6.05
CA ILE A 64 1.48 10.44 -7.30
C ILE A 64 1.53 9.50 -8.51
N TYR A 65 2.24 8.38 -8.41
CA TYR A 65 2.61 7.56 -9.57
C TYR A 65 2.06 6.11 -9.55
N GLY A 66 1.51 5.64 -8.42
CA GLY A 66 0.97 4.28 -8.27
C GLY A 66 -0.38 4.06 -8.94
N ALA A 67 -1.11 5.12 -9.29
CA ALA A 67 -2.40 5.05 -9.97
C ALA A 67 -2.26 4.92 -11.50
N GLN A 68 -1.67 3.83 -12.00
CA GLN A 68 -1.82 3.49 -13.42
C GLN A 68 -3.18 2.84 -13.66
N GLY A 69 -4.19 3.65 -14.00
CA GLY A 69 -5.49 3.15 -14.45
C GLY A 69 -6.68 4.11 -14.37
N MET A 70 -6.62 5.21 -13.62
CA MET A 70 -7.70 6.20 -13.64
C MET A 70 -7.59 7.09 -14.88
N SER A 71 -8.44 6.84 -15.87
CA SER A 71 -8.67 7.81 -16.95
C SER A 71 -9.11 9.16 -16.33
N PRO A 72 -8.51 10.31 -16.73
CA PRO A 72 -8.71 11.60 -16.06
C PRO A 72 -10.10 12.25 -16.26
N ASN A 73 -11.08 11.53 -16.84
CA ASN A 73 -12.37 12.10 -17.19
C ASN A 73 -13.43 12.13 -16.07
N ASN A 74 -13.09 11.76 -14.82
CA ASN A 74 -14.07 11.78 -13.71
C ASN A 74 -13.72 12.70 -12.52
N LEU A 75 -12.71 13.57 -12.64
CA LEU A 75 -12.51 14.68 -11.70
C LEU A 75 -13.26 15.92 -12.18
N SER A 76 -14.60 15.85 -12.23
CA SER A 76 -15.43 17.06 -12.23
C SER A 76 -15.51 17.58 -10.80
N LEU A 77 -14.53 18.40 -10.42
CA LEU A 77 -14.65 19.32 -9.31
C LEU A 77 -15.57 20.46 -9.78
N SER A 78 -16.88 20.31 -9.59
CA SER A 78 -17.80 21.43 -9.62
C SER A 78 -17.61 22.24 -8.34
N ASP A 79 -16.60 23.10 -8.34
CA ASP A 79 -16.52 24.21 -7.38
C ASP A 79 -16.04 25.44 -8.14
N THR A 80 -16.99 26.31 -8.48
CA THR A 80 -16.75 27.58 -9.18
C THR A 80 -16.42 28.67 -8.17
N PRO A 81 -15.28 29.38 -8.31
CA PRO A 81 -15.14 30.71 -7.74
C PRO A 81 -15.24 31.75 -8.86
N ASP A 82 -16.39 32.40 -8.89
CA ASP A 82 -16.56 33.85 -9.01
C ASP A 82 -15.35 34.64 -9.55
N ARG A 83 -15.35 34.99 -10.85
CA ARG A 83 -14.62 36.15 -11.37
C ARG A 83 -15.37 36.84 -12.50
N HIS A 84 -15.95 37.98 -12.13
CA HIS A 84 -16.19 39.13 -12.98
C HIS A 84 -15.06 39.37 -14.03
N HIS A 85 -15.37 39.22 -15.32
CA HIS A 85 -14.92 40.14 -16.38
C HIS A 85 -15.76 39.92 -17.64
N GLY A 86 -16.89 40.63 -17.71
CA GLY A 86 -17.67 40.78 -18.92
C GLY A 86 -17.07 41.86 -19.81
N LEU A 87 -16.49 41.45 -20.92
CA LEU A 87 -16.50 42.21 -22.17
C LEU A 87 -16.88 41.21 -23.25
N LEU A 88 -18.06 41.41 -23.84
CA LEU A 88 -18.30 41.41 -25.29
C LEU A 88 -19.77 41.77 -25.53
N LEU A 89 -19.93 42.74 -26.42
CA LEU A 89 -21.19 43.33 -26.90
C LEU A 89 -21.79 42.45 -28.01
N ASP A 90 -23.07 42.73 -28.30
CA ASP A 90 -23.93 42.23 -29.38
C ASP A 90 -24.53 40.82 -29.19
N GLY A 91 -25.84 40.57 -29.33
CA GLY A 91 -26.98 41.39 -29.73
C GLY A 91 -28.17 40.47 -30.07
N HIS A 92 -29.40 40.93 -29.76
CA HIS A 92 -30.70 40.54 -30.33
C HIS A 92 -31.35 39.15 -30.08
N GLN A 93 -32.48 39.17 -29.33
CA GLN A 93 -33.86 38.63 -29.57
C GLN A 93 -34.02 37.34 -30.46
N THR A 94 -34.87 36.33 -30.23
CA THR A 94 -36.14 36.08 -29.48
C THR A 94 -36.48 34.57 -29.57
N PRO A 95 -37.53 34.04 -28.88
CA PRO A 95 -37.70 32.63 -28.50
C PRO A 95 -38.72 31.85 -29.37
N VAL A 96 -38.52 30.56 -29.67
CA VAL A 96 -39.60 29.66 -30.18
C VAL A 96 -39.34 28.15 -29.94
N SER A 97 -40.28 27.52 -29.21
CA SER A 97 -40.91 26.16 -29.25
C SER A 97 -40.17 24.81 -29.34
N ILE A 98 -40.47 23.97 -28.32
CA ILE A 98 -41.05 22.60 -28.33
C ILE A 98 -40.47 21.54 -29.31
N ASP A 99 -39.89 20.45 -28.78
CA ASP A 99 -40.42 19.09 -28.96
C ASP A 99 -39.84 18.09 -27.94
N GLN A 100 -40.73 17.25 -27.40
CA GLN A 100 -40.52 16.16 -26.45
C GLN A 100 -40.39 14.84 -27.23
N ASP A 101 -39.67 13.87 -26.65
CA ASP A 101 -39.60 12.43 -27.00
C ASP A 101 -38.46 11.95 -27.90
N GLN A 102 -37.28 11.73 -27.30
CA GLN A 102 -36.47 10.51 -27.51
C GLN A 102 -35.76 10.14 -26.19
N ILE A 103 -36.28 9.12 -25.49
CA ILE A 103 -35.56 8.46 -24.38
C ILE A 103 -34.59 7.46 -25.02
N ASP A 104 -33.31 7.81 -25.03
CA ASP A 104 -32.22 6.99 -25.56
C ASP A 104 -31.99 5.75 -24.65
N PRO A 105 -32.08 4.50 -25.15
CA PRO A 105 -32.00 3.28 -24.33
C PRO A 105 -30.56 2.88 -23.92
N ASP A 106 -29.62 3.81 -23.89
CA ASP A 106 -28.18 3.50 -23.80
C ASP A 106 -27.59 3.50 -22.37
N ALA A 107 -28.40 3.79 -21.34
CA ALA A 107 -27.94 3.81 -19.95
C ALA A 107 -27.63 2.41 -19.38
N GLN A 108 -28.32 1.37 -19.85
CA GLN A 108 -28.10 -0.01 -19.36
C GLN A 108 -26.89 -0.69 -20.02
N SER A 109 -26.46 -0.20 -21.19
CA SER A 109 -25.30 -0.73 -21.92
C SER A 109 -23.97 -0.21 -21.33
N LEU A 110 -23.98 0.99 -20.76
CA LEU A 110 -22.89 1.61 -20.00
C LEU A 110 -22.67 0.95 -18.64
N GLU A 111 -23.73 0.67 -17.88
CA GLU A 111 -23.62 -0.07 -16.60
C GLU A 111 -23.06 -1.48 -16.80
N ARG A 112 -23.45 -2.18 -17.88
CA ARG A 112 -22.84 -3.49 -18.22
C ARG A 112 -21.36 -3.37 -18.56
N ARG A 113 -20.96 -2.33 -19.31
CA ARG A 113 -19.55 -2.06 -19.62
C ARG A 113 -18.73 -1.69 -18.38
N LEU A 114 -19.33 -1.00 -17.41
CA LEU A 114 -18.72 -0.68 -16.11
C LEU A 114 -18.53 -1.92 -15.23
N ILE A 115 -19.49 -2.87 -15.26
CA ILE A 115 -19.40 -4.13 -14.50
C ILE A 115 -18.37 -5.08 -15.13
N GLU A 116 -18.29 -5.16 -16.46
CA GLU A 116 -17.28 -5.98 -17.16
C GLU A 116 -15.86 -5.41 -17.00
N HIS A 117 -15.68 -4.08 -16.99
CA HIS A 117 -14.38 -3.45 -16.74
C HIS A 117 -13.89 -3.59 -15.29
N GLN A 118 -14.77 -3.84 -14.32
CA GLN A 118 -14.37 -4.04 -12.91
C GLN A 118 -13.90 -5.48 -12.63
N GLN A 119 -14.12 -6.43 -13.55
CA GLN A 119 -13.71 -7.84 -13.37
C GLN A 119 -12.51 -8.27 -14.24
N GLN A 120 -11.98 -7.41 -15.12
CA GLN A 120 -10.87 -7.76 -16.03
C GLN A 120 -9.61 -6.90 -15.90
N GLN A 121 -9.43 -6.15 -14.80
CA GLN A 121 -8.22 -5.33 -14.55
C GLN A 121 -7.42 -5.72 -13.30
N THR A 122 -7.40 -7.00 -12.93
CA THR A 122 -6.41 -7.56 -11.99
C THR A 122 -5.27 -8.31 -12.68
N THR A 123 -5.05 -8.05 -13.98
CA THR A 123 -3.94 -8.64 -14.73
C THR A 123 -2.94 -7.58 -15.17
N SER A 124 -2.19 -7.00 -14.24
CA SER A 124 -0.91 -6.38 -14.56
C SER A 124 0.00 -6.31 -13.33
N SER A 125 0.85 -7.34 -13.23
CA SER A 125 2.01 -7.47 -12.34
C SER A 125 1.72 -7.77 -10.88
N ASP A 126 1.98 -9.02 -10.48
CA ASP A 126 2.17 -9.50 -9.10
C ASP A 126 3.49 -8.93 -8.51
N ALA A 127 3.81 -7.67 -8.84
CA ALA A 127 4.99 -6.99 -8.36
C ALA A 127 4.67 -6.44 -6.97
N GLU A 128 5.12 -7.14 -5.95
CA GLU A 128 5.05 -6.68 -4.57
C GLU A 128 5.73 -5.31 -4.41
N ALA A 129 5.10 -4.38 -3.71
CA ALA A 129 5.66 -3.05 -3.54
C ALA A 129 7.00 -3.14 -2.78
N SER A 130 8.02 -2.47 -3.33
CA SER A 130 9.37 -2.43 -2.78
C SER A 130 9.99 -1.06 -2.98
N SER A 131 10.88 -0.67 -2.07
CA SER A 131 11.65 0.58 -2.19
C SER A 131 13.05 0.38 -1.62
N LEU A 132 14.01 1.07 -2.22
CA LEU A 132 15.43 0.97 -1.89
C LEU A 132 16.04 2.38 -1.85
N ILE A 133 16.55 2.77 -0.68
CA ILE A 133 17.28 4.03 -0.51
C ILE A 133 18.71 3.69 -0.12
N LYS A 134 19.68 4.21 -0.88
CA LYS A 134 21.11 4.08 -0.58
C LYS A 134 21.64 5.43 -0.10
N LEU A 135 22.28 5.44 1.06
CA LEU A 135 22.91 6.61 1.63
C LEU A 135 24.38 6.69 1.18
N ASP A 136 24.96 7.89 1.23
CA ASP A 136 26.34 8.15 0.80
C ASP A 136 27.39 7.54 1.74
N ASN A 137 27.01 7.29 3.00
CA ASN A 137 27.81 6.61 4.00
C ASN A 137 27.90 5.08 3.82
N GLY A 138 27.26 4.54 2.78
CA GLY A 138 27.25 3.11 2.46
C GLY A 138 26.13 2.31 3.15
N ASP A 139 25.20 2.97 3.83
CA ASP A 139 24.03 2.31 4.42
C ASP A 139 22.88 2.22 3.40
N VAL A 140 22.07 1.19 3.53
CA VAL A 140 20.94 0.90 2.65
C VAL A 140 19.70 0.65 3.48
N LEU A 141 18.61 1.36 3.14
CA LEU A 141 17.28 1.09 3.66
C LEU A 141 16.50 0.34 2.58
N TYR A 142 16.08 -0.88 2.90
CA TYR A 142 15.35 -1.74 2.01
C TYR A 142 13.96 -2.03 2.57
N MET A 143 12.93 -1.51 1.90
CA MET A 143 11.54 -1.68 2.27
C MET A 143 10.83 -2.66 1.34
N ARG A 144 10.05 -3.57 1.92
CA ARG A 144 9.23 -4.55 1.20
C ARG A 144 7.86 -4.71 1.83
N GLU A 145 6.83 -4.78 1.00
CA GLU A 145 5.46 -5.03 1.45
C GLU A 145 5.26 -6.47 1.93
N VAL A 146 4.80 -6.64 3.16
CA VAL A 146 4.38 -7.94 3.72
C VAL A 146 2.88 -8.13 3.53
N ASN A 147 2.08 -7.10 3.81
CA ASN A 147 0.68 -7.03 3.42
C ASN A 147 0.26 -5.56 3.29
N ARG A 148 -1.01 -5.30 2.91
CA ARG A 148 -1.54 -3.96 2.68
C ARG A 148 -1.31 -2.94 3.81
N LEU A 149 -1.10 -3.38 5.05
CA LEU A 149 -0.89 -2.52 6.22
C LEU A 149 0.49 -2.70 6.86
N LEU A 150 1.26 -3.71 6.43
CA LEU A 150 2.53 -4.08 7.04
C LEU A 150 3.66 -4.05 6.02
N VAL A 151 4.72 -3.34 6.37
CA VAL A 151 5.97 -3.32 5.59
C VAL A 151 7.13 -3.79 6.45
N LEU A 152 8.03 -4.55 5.85
CA LEU A 152 9.33 -4.84 6.42
C LEU A 152 10.32 -3.77 5.95
N ILE A 153 11.05 -3.18 6.88
CA ILE A 153 12.17 -2.29 6.57
C ILE A 153 13.45 -2.91 7.15
N CYS A 154 14.45 -3.09 6.29
CA CYS A 154 15.75 -3.66 6.62
C CYS A 154 16.82 -2.59 6.43
N LEU A 155 17.70 -2.44 7.43
CA LEU A 155 18.91 -1.64 7.35
C LEU A 155 20.09 -2.59 7.19
N LEU A 156 20.90 -2.34 6.18
CA LEU A 156 22.10 -3.14 5.92
C LEU A 156 23.15 -2.31 5.17
N ARG A 157 24.39 -2.80 5.16
CA ARG A 157 25.45 -2.22 4.34
C ARG A 157 25.26 -2.48 2.86
N GLN A 158 25.70 -1.53 2.03
CA GLN A 158 25.64 -1.62 0.57
C GLN A 158 26.35 -2.87 0.03
N ASP A 159 27.50 -3.23 0.61
CA ASP A 159 28.27 -4.42 0.22
C ASP A 159 27.47 -5.71 0.44
N ASN A 160 26.64 -5.76 1.50
CA ASN A 160 25.77 -6.90 1.77
C ASN A 160 24.60 -6.97 0.78
N PHE A 161 24.15 -5.82 0.27
CA PHE A 161 23.06 -5.72 -0.70
C PHE A 161 23.48 -6.12 -2.13
N GLU A 162 24.77 -6.31 -2.43
CA GLU A 162 25.22 -6.76 -3.76
C GLU A 162 24.57 -8.09 -4.19
N LYS A 163 24.18 -8.93 -3.24
CA LYS A 163 23.48 -10.20 -3.45
C LYS A 163 21.96 -10.11 -3.23
N HIS A 164 21.34 -8.98 -3.58
CA HIS A 164 19.91 -8.71 -3.35
C HIS A 164 18.96 -9.82 -3.82
N GLY A 165 19.28 -10.57 -4.88
CA GLY A 165 18.44 -11.70 -5.32
C GLY A 165 18.25 -12.80 -4.26
N LEU A 166 19.25 -13.05 -3.41
CA LEU A 166 19.11 -13.99 -2.28
C LEU A 166 18.29 -13.37 -1.13
N ILE A 167 18.44 -12.07 -0.91
CA ILE A 167 17.67 -11.32 0.10
C ILE A 167 16.19 -11.35 -0.29
N ASP A 168 15.88 -11.17 -1.57
CA ASP A 168 14.51 -11.18 -2.10
C ASP A 168 13.85 -12.55 -1.97
N TYR A 169 14.60 -13.62 -2.26
CA TYR A 169 14.14 -14.99 -2.04
C TYR A 169 13.85 -15.24 -0.55
N ASN A 170 14.79 -14.88 0.33
CA ASN A 170 14.61 -15.06 1.77
C ASN A 170 13.44 -14.22 2.30
N PHE A 171 13.24 -13.01 1.76
CA PHE A 171 12.10 -12.17 2.07
C PHE A 171 10.78 -12.83 1.67
N GLN A 172 10.72 -13.45 0.50
CA GLN A 172 9.53 -14.17 0.05
C GLN A 172 9.15 -15.29 1.04
N CYS A 173 10.13 -16.10 1.45
CA CYS A 173 9.92 -17.14 2.46
C CYS A 173 9.45 -16.54 3.80
N PHE A 174 10.04 -15.42 4.22
CA PHE A 174 9.64 -14.70 5.43
C PHE A 174 8.18 -14.21 5.33
N LYS A 175 7.80 -13.58 4.21
CA LYS A 175 6.45 -13.05 3.98
C LYS A 175 5.39 -14.15 4.03
N GLU A 176 5.65 -15.29 3.41
CA GLU A 176 4.79 -16.46 3.46
C GLU A 176 4.60 -16.94 4.90
N ALA A 177 5.69 -17.13 5.64
CA ALA A 177 5.64 -17.56 7.04
C ALA A 177 4.87 -16.58 7.94
N VAL A 178 5.10 -15.27 7.78
CA VAL A 178 4.39 -14.24 8.55
C VAL A 178 2.89 -14.24 8.22
N THR A 179 2.54 -14.42 6.94
CA THR A 179 1.14 -14.51 6.51
C THR A 179 0.44 -15.70 7.15
N GLU A 180 1.08 -16.87 7.16
CA GLU A 180 0.56 -18.06 7.84
C GLU A 180 0.37 -17.86 9.35
N VAL A 181 1.31 -17.21 10.03
CA VAL A 181 1.21 -16.90 11.47
C VAL A 181 -0.02 -16.02 11.77
N PHE A 182 -0.28 -15.02 10.93
CA PHE A 182 -1.46 -14.17 11.09
C PHE A 182 -2.76 -14.92 10.79
N GLU A 183 -2.80 -15.74 9.75
CA GLU A 183 -3.96 -16.58 9.46
C GLU A 183 -4.29 -17.54 10.61
N PHE A 184 -3.27 -18.21 11.14
CA PHE A 184 -3.40 -19.15 12.22
C PHE A 184 -3.93 -18.47 13.50
N SER A 185 -3.41 -17.29 13.81
CA SER A 185 -3.90 -16.46 14.92
C SER A 185 -5.38 -16.10 14.78
N ARG A 186 -5.84 -15.75 13.56
CA ARG A 186 -7.25 -15.45 13.28
C ARG A 186 -8.14 -16.67 13.46
N LYS A 187 -7.78 -17.81 12.87
CA LYS A 187 -8.54 -19.08 12.95
C LYS A 187 -8.75 -19.50 14.40
N ARG A 188 -7.71 -19.43 15.24
CA ARG A 188 -7.78 -19.78 16.67
C ARG A 188 -8.72 -18.86 17.46
N ASN A 189 -8.68 -17.54 17.20
CA ASN A 189 -9.55 -16.58 17.90
C ASN A 189 -11.04 -16.81 17.57
N THR A 190 -11.37 -17.15 16.32
CA THR A 190 -12.74 -17.47 15.91
C THR A 190 -13.26 -18.75 16.58
N GLN A 191 -12.43 -19.79 16.72
CA GLN A 191 -12.82 -21.03 17.39
C GLN A 191 -13.11 -20.84 18.88
N GLN A 192 -12.34 -20.00 19.58
CA GLN A 192 -12.57 -19.71 21.00
C GLN A 192 -13.88 -18.95 21.23
N GLN A 193 -14.26 -18.04 20.33
CA GLN A 193 -15.54 -17.31 20.42
C GLN A 193 -16.74 -18.22 20.18
N GLN A 194 -16.65 -19.17 19.24
CA GLN A 194 -17.74 -20.12 18.96
C GLN A 194 -17.97 -21.09 20.13
N GLN A 195 -16.92 -21.51 20.83
CA GLN A 195 -17.05 -22.38 22.02
C GLN A 195 -17.65 -21.65 23.23
N GLN A 196 -17.47 -20.33 23.35
CA GLN A 196 -18.05 -19.52 24.43
C GLN A 196 -19.53 -19.18 24.19
N GLN A 197 -20.02 -19.20 22.95
CA GLN A 197 -21.44 -18.96 22.64
C GLN A 197 -22.31 -20.22 22.75
N GLN A 198 -21.69 -21.40 22.93
CA GLN A 198 -22.39 -22.69 23.09
C GLN A 198 -22.44 -23.17 24.55
N GLN A 199 -22.00 -22.35 25.50
CA GLN A 199 -22.13 -22.55 26.95
C GLN A 199 -22.98 -21.43 27.54
#